data_AF-G4F7N6-F1
#
_entry.id   AF-G4F7N6-F1
#
_cell.length_a   1.000
_cell.length_b   1.000
_cell.length_c   1.000
_cell.angle_alpha   90.00
_cell.angle_beta   90.00
_cell.angle_gamma   90.00
#
_symmetry.space_group_name_H-M   'P 1'
#
loop_
_entity.id
_entity.type
_entity.pdbx_description
1 polymer ?
#
loop_
_entity_poly.entity_id
_entity_poly.type
_entity_poly.pdbx_seq_one_letter_code
_entity_poly.pdbx_strand_id
1 'polypeptide(L)'
;MTSDQGESVKWSTGPLYSRHPATDPQGVFVGGKNPSLIESDFENGIARLGGFWRQPSYEGAYLTAATLLVEQGRARGSFDEIGLPAFYLQRHAAELILKRLLNWCLEIIENRNQITSPGQAIKIPSRVRGSLYDEHNLRQIMRSLKRAAKLAGEQDPPDCLTQLVETISSVEATPHWSRYRVDSRSSQPKLWETTEMVIPVATLQRQLDLVASDVLARSLDDESYENALYSTWAGLMAAIEES
;
A
#
# COMPACT_ATOMS: atom_id res chain seq x y z
N MET A 1 -2.92 -9.35 -47.60
CA MET A 1 -3.99 -9.10 -46.62
C MET A 1 -3.33 -8.55 -45.38
N THR A 2 -3.67 -7.29 -45.11
CA THR A 2 -3.10 -6.42 -44.10
C THR A 2 -3.33 -6.96 -42.69
N SER A 3 -2.33 -6.70 -41.85
CA SER A 3 -2.25 -6.93 -40.42
C SER A 3 -3.41 -6.30 -39.66
N ASP A 4 -3.99 -7.07 -38.74
CA ASP A 4 -4.72 -6.51 -37.60
C ASP A 4 -3.81 -6.68 -36.38
N GLN A 5 -2.96 -5.68 -36.16
CA GLN A 5 -2.27 -5.53 -34.89
C GLN A 5 -3.33 -5.05 -33.90
N GLY A 6 -3.93 -6.00 -33.17
CA GLY A 6 -4.83 -5.69 -32.08
C GLY A 6 -4.14 -4.71 -31.13
N GLU A 7 -4.73 -3.53 -31.01
CA GLU A 7 -4.34 -2.51 -30.04
C GLU A 7 -4.19 -3.17 -28.67
N SER A 8 -2.98 -3.11 -28.11
CA SER A 8 -2.78 -3.47 -26.71
C SER A 8 -3.43 -2.37 -25.88
N VAL A 9 -4.72 -2.52 -25.60
CA VAL A 9 -5.40 -1.73 -24.57
C VAL A 9 -4.59 -1.93 -23.29
N LYS A 10 -3.82 -0.91 -22.91
CA LYS A 10 -3.14 -0.87 -21.63
C LYS A 10 -4.23 -0.68 -20.58
N TRP A 11 -4.74 -1.78 -20.06
CA TRP A 11 -5.62 -1.74 -18.91
C TRP A 11 -4.85 -1.12 -17.74
N SER A 12 -5.31 0.03 -17.25
CA SER A 12 -4.95 0.49 -15.91
C SER A 12 -5.35 -0.63 -14.94
N THR A 13 -4.36 -1.22 -14.25
CA THR A 13 -4.62 -2.22 -13.22
C THR A 13 -5.21 -1.61 -11.94
N GLY A 14 -5.44 -0.29 -11.93
CA GLY A 14 -5.66 0.49 -10.73
C GLY A 14 -4.46 0.41 -9.77
N PRO A 15 -4.57 1.05 -8.61
CA PRO A 15 -3.54 0.98 -7.59
C PRO A 15 -3.20 -0.47 -7.24
N LEU A 16 -1.91 -0.82 -7.33
CA LEU A 16 -1.41 -2.03 -6.69
C LEU A 16 -1.85 -2.01 -5.22
N TYR A 17 -2.28 -3.17 -4.73
CA TYR A 17 -2.58 -3.49 -3.31
C TYR A 17 -4.02 -3.26 -2.82
N SER A 18 -4.84 -2.40 -3.44
CA SER A 18 -6.31 -2.40 -3.32
C SER A 18 -6.97 -1.44 -4.32
N ARG A 19 -8.29 -1.31 -4.37
CA ARG A 19 -9.00 -0.36 -5.25
C ARG A 19 -9.43 0.90 -4.50
N HIS A 20 -9.55 2.01 -5.22
CA HIS A 20 -10.10 3.25 -4.68
C HIS A 20 -11.62 3.09 -4.46
N PRO A 21 -12.24 3.76 -3.46
CA PRO A 21 -13.69 3.72 -3.26
C PRO A 21 -14.52 4.04 -4.53
N ALA A 22 -13.99 4.88 -5.42
CA ALA A 22 -14.60 5.18 -6.74
C ALA A 22 -14.82 3.94 -7.62
N THR A 23 -13.99 2.94 -7.43
CA THR A 23 -13.89 1.75 -8.29
C THR A 23 -14.32 0.48 -7.57
N ASP A 24 -14.34 0.48 -6.23
CA ASP A 24 -14.78 -0.65 -5.41
C ASP A 24 -15.08 -0.20 -3.95
N PRO A 25 -16.36 -0.12 -3.54
CA PRO A 25 -16.73 0.28 -2.18
C PRO A 25 -16.56 -0.84 -1.14
N GLN A 26 -16.31 -2.10 -1.54
CA GLN A 26 -16.25 -3.24 -0.62
C GLN A 26 -14.84 -3.57 -0.13
N GLY A 27 -13.80 -2.89 -0.64
CA GLY A 27 -12.40 -3.14 -0.27
C GLY A 27 -11.89 -4.53 -0.64
N VAL A 28 -12.64 -5.27 -1.45
CA VAL A 28 -12.29 -6.61 -1.94
C VAL A 28 -12.72 -6.70 -3.38
N PHE A 29 -11.78 -7.08 -4.24
CA PHE A 29 -12.13 -7.37 -5.60
C PHE A 29 -12.98 -8.64 -5.65
N VAL A 30 -14.24 -8.53 -6.09
CA VAL A 30 -15.14 -9.66 -6.23
C VAL A 30 -15.67 -9.72 -7.66
N GLY A 31 -14.80 -10.07 -8.61
CA GLY A 31 -15.32 -10.54 -9.89
C GLY A 31 -15.84 -11.97 -9.75
N GLY A 32 -17.13 -12.17 -10.05
CA GLY A 32 -17.70 -13.49 -10.27
C GLY A 32 -18.08 -14.31 -9.03
N LYS A 33 -18.14 -13.75 -7.82
CA LYS A 33 -18.81 -14.45 -6.70
C LYS A 33 -20.31 -14.39 -6.92
N ASN A 34 -20.93 -15.55 -7.10
CA ASN A 34 -22.39 -15.63 -7.09
C ASN A 34 -22.90 -15.07 -5.75
N PRO A 35 -23.82 -14.08 -5.74
CA PRO A 35 -24.38 -13.51 -4.52
C PRO A 35 -24.91 -14.57 -3.54
N SER A 36 -25.40 -15.71 -4.06
CA SER A 36 -25.89 -16.83 -3.24
C SER A 36 -24.82 -17.50 -2.37
N LEU A 37 -23.53 -17.33 -2.69
CA LEU A 37 -22.41 -17.85 -1.91
C LEU A 37 -21.91 -16.86 -0.86
N ILE A 38 -22.42 -15.62 -0.82
CA ILE A 38 -21.95 -14.60 0.12
C ILE A 38 -22.35 -14.96 1.55
N GLU A 39 -23.65 -15.14 1.77
CA GLU A 39 -24.23 -15.44 3.08
C GLU A 39 -23.76 -16.81 3.59
N SER A 40 -23.80 -17.84 2.73
CA SER A 40 -23.33 -19.18 3.08
C SER A 40 -21.83 -19.22 3.42
N ASP A 41 -20.96 -18.56 2.63
CA ASP A 41 -19.53 -18.52 2.99
C ASP A 41 -19.32 -17.78 4.32
N PHE A 42 -20.09 -16.72 4.60
CA PHE A 42 -19.98 -15.95 5.84
C PHE A 42 -20.39 -16.78 7.07
N GLU A 43 -21.56 -17.41 7.03
CA GLU A 43 -22.07 -18.26 8.11
C GLU A 43 -21.13 -19.44 8.42
N ASN A 44 -20.49 -19.99 7.38
CA ASN A 44 -19.58 -21.12 7.52
C ASN A 44 -18.12 -20.72 7.79
N GLY A 45 -17.81 -19.41 7.90
CA GLY A 45 -16.45 -18.94 8.12
C GLY A 45 -15.48 -19.23 6.96
N ILE A 46 -15.98 -19.28 5.73
CA ILE A 46 -15.22 -19.64 4.53
C ILE A 46 -14.65 -18.37 3.88
N ALA A 47 -13.33 -18.21 3.99
CA ALA A 47 -12.59 -17.27 3.14
C ALA A 47 -12.16 -17.97 1.85
N ARG A 48 -12.35 -17.32 0.70
CA ARG A 48 -11.76 -17.78 -0.58
C ARG A 48 -10.82 -16.73 -1.12
N LEU A 49 -9.68 -17.19 -1.63
CA LEU A 49 -8.58 -16.38 -2.14
C LEU A 49 -8.15 -16.92 -3.51
N GLY A 50 -7.83 -16.03 -4.45
CA GLY A 50 -7.31 -16.39 -5.78
C GLY A 50 -8.32 -16.29 -6.92
N GLY A 51 -7.79 -16.17 -8.14
CA GLY A 51 -8.53 -15.84 -9.37
C GLY A 51 -8.17 -14.44 -9.89
N PHE A 52 -8.34 -14.21 -11.20
CA PHE A 52 -8.01 -12.92 -11.83
C PHE A 52 -8.75 -11.74 -11.18
N TRP A 53 -9.93 -12.00 -10.62
CA TRP A 53 -10.79 -10.99 -10.04
C TRP A 53 -11.02 -11.07 -8.53
N ARG A 54 -10.19 -11.83 -7.78
CA ARG A 54 -10.38 -11.99 -6.33
C ARG A 54 -9.11 -11.81 -5.53
N GLN A 55 -8.88 -10.56 -5.15
CA GLN A 55 -7.74 -10.14 -4.34
C GLN A 55 -8.26 -9.28 -3.17
N PRO A 56 -7.76 -9.50 -1.94
CA PRO A 56 -8.07 -8.63 -0.82
C PRO A 56 -7.43 -7.26 -1.02
N SER A 57 -7.99 -6.22 -0.40
CA SER A 57 -7.19 -5.07 0.01
C SER A 57 -6.13 -5.58 0.99
N TYR A 58 -4.88 -5.68 0.52
CA TYR A 58 -3.82 -6.19 1.36
C TYR A 58 -3.58 -5.20 2.51
N GLU A 59 -3.46 -3.90 2.25
CA GLU A 59 -3.21 -2.91 3.31
C GLU A 59 -4.33 -2.90 4.36
N GLY A 60 -5.60 -2.95 3.96
CA GLY A 60 -6.74 -2.98 4.87
C GLY A 60 -6.77 -4.27 5.70
N ALA A 61 -6.45 -5.41 5.09
CA ALA A 61 -6.36 -6.69 5.80
C ALA A 61 -5.22 -6.68 6.83
N TYR A 62 -4.02 -6.20 6.47
CA TYR A 62 -2.89 -6.10 7.39
C TYR A 62 -3.17 -5.12 8.54
N LEU A 63 -3.78 -3.96 8.25
CA LEU A 63 -4.18 -2.97 9.26
C LEU A 63 -5.20 -3.54 10.26
N THR A 64 -6.23 -4.20 9.74
CA THR A 64 -7.29 -4.83 10.56
C THR A 64 -6.71 -5.95 11.43
N ALA A 65 -5.89 -6.82 10.85
CA ALA A 65 -5.27 -7.92 11.59
C ALA A 65 -4.31 -7.42 12.69
N ALA A 66 -3.55 -6.36 12.41
CA ALA A 66 -2.70 -5.73 13.41
C ALA A 66 -3.50 -5.16 14.59
N THR A 67 -4.60 -4.47 14.30
CA THR A 67 -5.53 -3.92 15.30
C THR A 67 -6.05 -5.04 16.22
N LEU A 68 -6.57 -6.12 15.63
CA LEU A 68 -7.12 -7.25 16.38
C LEU A 68 -6.07 -7.90 17.29
N LEU A 69 -4.83 -8.07 16.82
CA LEU A 69 -3.75 -8.62 17.63
C LEU A 69 -3.35 -7.72 18.80
N VAL A 70 -3.30 -6.39 18.58
CA VAL A 70 -2.99 -5.42 19.64
C VAL A 70 -4.10 -5.39 20.69
N GLU A 71 -5.37 -5.47 20.28
CA GLU A 71 -6.52 -5.55 21.18
C GLU A 71 -6.51 -6.84 22.01
N GLN A 72 -6.25 -7.99 21.38
CA GLN A 72 -6.12 -9.27 22.09
C GLN A 72 -4.93 -9.25 23.07
N GLY A 73 -3.78 -8.72 22.64
CA GLY A 73 -2.60 -8.55 23.49
C GLY A 73 -2.90 -7.71 24.72
N ARG A 74 -3.68 -6.63 24.57
CA ARG A 74 -4.16 -5.81 25.69
C ARG A 74 -5.10 -6.59 26.61
N ALA A 75 -6.11 -7.25 26.05
CA ALA A 75 -7.14 -7.95 26.82
C ALA A 75 -6.56 -9.11 27.64
N ARG A 76 -5.53 -9.79 27.13
CA ARG A 76 -4.90 -10.95 27.77
C ARG A 76 -3.64 -10.61 28.56
N GLY A 77 -3.12 -9.40 28.44
CA GLY A 77 -1.82 -9.02 29.00
C GLY A 77 -0.65 -9.74 28.33
N SER A 78 -0.75 -10.04 27.03
CA SER A 78 0.19 -10.90 26.28
C SER A 78 0.98 -10.15 25.21
N PHE A 79 1.36 -8.89 25.47
CA PHE A 79 2.12 -8.09 24.51
C PHE A 79 3.46 -8.72 24.10
N ASP A 80 4.14 -9.41 25.01
CA ASP A 80 5.43 -10.04 24.72
C ASP A 80 5.28 -11.23 23.75
N GLU A 81 4.13 -11.89 23.74
CA GLU A 81 3.81 -12.99 22.83
C GLU A 81 3.47 -12.46 21.43
N ILE A 82 2.68 -11.38 21.36
CA ILE A 82 2.15 -10.86 20.10
C ILE A 82 2.98 -9.70 19.52
N GLY A 83 3.98 -9.20 20.24
CA GLY A 83 4.71 -7.98 19.89
C GLY A 83 5.36 -8.04 18.52
N LEU A 84 6.08 -9.13 18.24
CA LEU A 84 6.74 -9.34 16.95
C LEU A 84 5.75 -9.55 15.78
N PRO A 85 4.74 -10.45 15.87
CA PRO A 85 3.77 -10.61 14.78
C PRO A 85 2.90 -9.36 14.57
N ALA A 86 2.49 -8.65 15.63
CA ALA A 86 1.77 -7.38 15.48
C ALA A 86 2.62 -6.34 14.75
N PHE A 87 3.90 -6.18 15.14
CA PHE A 87 4.82 -5.27 14.49
C PHE A 87 5.05 -5.60 13.01
N TYR A 88 5.18 -6.89 12.67
CA TYR A 88 5.28 -7.33 11.28
C TYR A 88 4.10 -6.81 10.43
N LEU A 89 2.88 -6.98 10.92
CA LEU A 89 1.67 -6.54 10.22
C LEU A 89 1.60 -5.01 10.11
N GLN A 90 1.90 -4.29 11.19
CA GLN A 90 1.93 -2.82 11.22
C GLN A 90 2.92 -2.25 10.20
N ARG A 91 4.15 -2.77 10.21
CA ARG A 91 5.20 -2.37 9.30
C ARG A 91 4.83 -2.69 7.85
N HIS A 92 4.17 -3.81 7.58
CA HIS A 92 3.79 -4.16 6.22
C HIS A 92 2.56 -3.38 5.73
N ALA A 93 1.59 -3.07 6.59
CA ALA A 93 0.53 -2.13 6.28
C ALA A 93 1.11 -0.76 5.88
N ALA A 94 2.08 -0.23 6.64
CA ALA A 94 2.77 1.01 6.27
C ALA A 94 3.51 0.91 4.92
N GLU A 95 4.18 -0.21 4.63
CA GLU A 95 4.82 -0.46 3.32
C GLU A 95 3.80 -0.38 2.18
N LEU A 96 2.65 -1.04 2.33
CA LEU A 96 1.61 -1.11 1.32
C LEU A 96 0.94 0.26 1.10
N ILE A 97 0.69 1.03 2.16
CA ILE A 97 0.21 2.41 2.07
C ILE A 97 1.17 3.27 1.24
N LEU A 98 2.47 3.22 1.54
CA LEU A 98 3.47 4.00 0.80
C LEU A 98 3.53 3.60 -0.68
N LYS A 99 3.48 2.29 -0.96
CA LYS A 99 3.51 1.76 -2.33
C LYS A 99 2.25 2.10 -3.11
N ARG A 100 1.09 2.08 -2.47
CA ARG A 100 -0.18 2.52 -3.05
C ARG A 100 -0.12 3.98 -3.50
N LEU A 101 0.27 4.89 -2.60
CA LEU A 101 0.40 6.32 -2.92
C LEU A 101 1.47 6.57 -3.99
N LEU A 102 2.57 5.80 -3.96
CA LEU A 102 3.61 5.88 -4.98
C LEU A 102 3.06 5.46 -6.35
N ASN A 103 2.26 4.39 -6.41
CA ASN A 103 1.65 3.95 -7.65
C ASN A 103 0.74 5.03 -8.25
N TRP A 104 -0.09 5.69 -7.43
CA TRP A 104 -0.90 6.82 -7.88
C TRP A 104 -0.07 7.92 -8.54
N CYS A 105 1.03 8.33 -7.90
CA CYS A 105 1.92 9.35 -8.47
C CYS A 105 2.53 8.88 -9.81
N LEU A 106 2.90 7.60 -9.93
CA LEU A 106 3.45 7.04 -11.17
C LEU A 106 2.40 6.99 -12.29
N GLU A 107 1.17 6.58 -11.99
CA GLU A 107 0.07 6.58 -12.96
C GLU A 107 -0.25 7.99 -13.45
N ILE A 108 -0.27 8.99 -12.57
CA ILE A 108 -0.46 10.40 -12.95
C ILE A 108 0.63 10.84 -13.94
N ILE A 109 1.91 10.52 -13.67
CA ILE A 109 3.01 10.87 -14.59
C ILE A 109 2.84 10.15 -15.93
N GLU A 110 2.47 8.88 -15.91
CA GLU A 110 2.27 8.08 -17.12
C GLU A 110 1.10 8.61 -17.97
N ASN A 111 -0.02 9.00 -17.35
CA ASN A 111 -1.16 9.61 -18.04
C ASN A 111 -0.81 10.98 -18.61
N ARG A 112 -0.10 11.84 -17.85
CA ARG A 112 0.39 13.12 -18.39
C ARG A 112 1.29 12.93 -19.61
N ASN A 113 2.14 11.92 -19.60
CA ASN A 113 3.01 11.63 -20.74
C ASN A 113 2.25 11.19 -22.00
N GLN A 114 1.00 10.70 -21.88
CA GLN A 114 0.18 10.35 -23.04
C GLN A 114 -0.37 11.58 -23.76
N ILE A 115 -0.72 12.62 -23.01
CA ILE A 115 -1.25 13.89 -23.57
C ILE A 115 -0.15 14.93 -23.88
N THR A 116 1.09 14.66 -23.49
CA THR A 116 2.21 15.59 -23.67
C THR A 116 2.86 15.43 -25.05
N SER A 117 3.21 16.54 -25.68
CA SER A 117 3.91 16.56 -26.97
C SER A 117 5.20 15.71 -26.96
N PRO A 118 5.54 15.06 -28.10
CA PRO A 118 6.80 14.31 -28.22
C PRO A 118 8.02 15.16 -27.83
N GLY A 119 8.83 14.65 -26.89
CA GLY A 119 10.04 15.32 -26.38
C GLY A 119 9.88 16.06 -25.06
N GLN A 120 8.65 16.22 -24.55
CA GLN A 120 8.38 16.81 -23.23
C GLN A 120 8.00 15.78 -22.15
N ALA A 121 8.08 14.48 -22.48
CA ALA A 121 7.74 13.41 -21.55
C ALA A 121 8.60 13.45 -20.26
N ILE A 122 7.94 13.38 -19.12
CA ILE A 122 8.53 13.32 -17.80
C ILE A 122 9.21 11.96 -17.63
N LYS A 123 10.54 11.98 -17.44
CA LYS A 123 11.32 10.76 -17.24
C LYS A 123 11.21 10.27 -15.79
N ILE A 124 10.66 9.08 -15.61
CA ILE A 124 10.61 8.39 -14.31
C ILE A 124 11.94 7.65 -14.08
N PRO A 125 12.70 7.97 -13.01
CA PRO A 125 13.92 7.23 -12.68
C PRO A 125 13.63 5.77 -12.35
N SER A 126 14.46 4.84 -12.85
CA SER A 126 14.30 3.39 -12.61
C SER A 126 14.20 3.03 -11.13
N ARG A 127 14.98 3.71 -10.27
CA ARG A 127 14.94 3.51 -8.81
C ARG A 127 13.58 3.86 -8.19
N VAL A 128 12.91 4.90 -8.70
CA VAL A 128 11.57 5.30 -8.18
C VAL A 128 10.55 4.22 -8.54
N ARG A 129 10.57 3.74 -9.78
CA ARG A 129 9.70 2.64 -10.21
C ARG A 129 10.04 1.32 -9.49
N GLY A 130 11.32 1.01 -9.29
CA GLY A 130 11.77 -0.16 -8.54
C GLY A 130 11.33 -0.14 -7.08
N SER A 131 11.19 1.04 -6.47
CA SER A 131 10.68 1.15 -5.08
C SER A 131 9.24 0.64 -4.90
N LEU A 132 8.45 0.59 -5.97
CA LEU A 132 7.11 0.05 -5.93
C LEU A 132 7.10 -1.48 -5.74
N TYR A 133 8.04 -2.19 -6.36
CA TYR A 133 8.01 -3.64 -6.44
C TYR A 133 8.99 -4.31 -5.46
N ASP A 134 10.24 -3.87 -5.46
CA ASP A 134 11.35 -4.65 -4.86
C ASP A 134 11.89 -4.03 -3.56
N GLU A 135 11.52 -2.79 -3.27
CA GLU A 135 11.98 -2.10 -2.07
C GLU A 135 11.11 -2.42 -0.86
N HIS A 136 11.77 -2.58 0.29
CA HIS A 136 11.16 -2.89 1.58
C HIS A 136 11.60 -1.91 2.67
N ASN A 137 12.64 -1.11 2.44
CA ASN A 137 13.06 -0.07 3.36
C ASN A 137 12.08 1.12 3.28
N LEU A 138 11.31 1.34 4.34
CA LEU A 138 10.26 2.36 4.36
C LEU A 138 10.80 3.78 4.08
N ARG A 139 12.00 4.12 4.57
CA ARG A 139 12.65 5.41 4.28
C ARG A 139 13.01 5.56 2.81
N GLN A 140 13.36 4.48 2.12
CA GLN A 140 13.61 4.51 0.68
C GLN A 140 12.31 4.69 -0.11
N ILE A 141 11.25 3.96 0.26
CA ILE A 141 9.94 4.09 -0.39
C ILE A 141 9.39 5.51 -0.20
N MET A 142 9.44 6.06 1.02
CA MET A 142 9.03 7.44 1.31
C MET A 142 9.80 8.48 0.47
N ARG A 143 11.12 8.32 0.31
CA ARG A 143 11.91 9.20 -0.56
C ARG A 143 11.49 9.09 -2.03
N SER A 144 11.21 7.88 -2.50
CA SER A 144 10.69 7.66 -3.86
C SER A 144 9.29 8.27 -4.03
N LEU A 145 8.42 8.15 -3.02
CA LEU A 145 7.09 8.77 -3.01
C LEU A 145 7.17 10.30 -3.11
N LYS A 146 7.93 10.97 -2.25
CA LYS A 146 8.14 12.43 -2.32
C LYS A 146 8.68 12.87 -3.69
N ARG A 147 9.63 12.11 -4.23
CA ARG A 147 10.17 12.38 -5.56
C ARG A 147 9.12 12.19 -6.66
N ALA A 148 8.31 11.14 -6.58
CA ALA A 148 7.24 10.86 -7.53
C ALA A 148 6.15 11.94 -7.46
N ALA A 149 5.69 12.33 -6.26
CA ALA A 149 4.72 13.41 -6.07
C ALA A 149 5.20 14.71 -6.72
N LYS A 150 6.46 15.10 -6.49
CA LYS A 150 7.07 16.27 -7.15
C LYS A 150 7.10 16.15 -8.68
N LEU A 151 7.47 14.99 -9.22
CA LEU A 151 7.49 14.75 -10.67
C LEU A 151 6.06 14.76 -11.25
N ALA A 152 5.10 14.28 -10.49
CA ALA A 152 3.68 14.32 -10.78
C ALA A 152 3.07 15.71 -10.54
N GLY A 153 3.83 16.73 -10.12
CA GLY A 153 3.29 18.06 -9.80
C GLY A 153 2.23 18.07 -8.70
N GLU A 154 2.22 17.05 -7.84
CA GLU A 154 1.32 16.92 -6.70
C GLU A 154 1.94 17.53 -5.44
N GLN A 155 1.12 17.75 -4.41
CA GLN A 155 1.62 18.15 -3.10
C GLN A 155 2.48 17.05 -2.46
N ASP A 156 3.36 17.43 -1.53
CA ASP A 156 4.11 16.44 -0.76
C ASP A 156 3.16 15.61 0.13
N PRO A 157 3.45 14.31 0.36
CA PRO A 157 2.70 13.49 1.29
C PRO A 157 2.68 14.10 2.70
N PRO A 158 1.59 13.93 3.47
CA PRO A 158 1.46 14.49 4.80
C PRO A 158 2.61 14.12 5.75
N ASP A 159 3.01 15.07 6.61
CA ASP A 159 4.11 14.87 7.55
C ASP A 159 3.88 13.72 8.54
N CYS A 160 2.62 13.45 8.90
CA CYS A 160 2.26 12.32 9.75
C CYS A 160 2.73 10.97 9.17
N LEU A 161 2.71 10.81 7.84
CA LEU A 161 3.23 9.63 7.16
C LEU A 161 4.77 9.54 7.26
N THR A 162 5.47 10.67 7.19
CA THR A 162 6.93 10.73 7.40
C THR A 162 7.27 10.34 8.84
N GLN A 163 6.53 10.85 9.82
CA GLN A 163 6.71 10.55 11.24
C GLN A 163 6.46 9.06 11.53
N LEU A 164 5.43 8.46 10.92
CA LEU A 164 5.16 7.02 11.05
C LEU A 164 6.33 6.18 10.53
N VAL A 165 6.86 6.52 9.35
CA VAL A 165 8.02 5.83 8.78
C VAL A 165 9.21 5.89 9.72
N GLU A 166 9.53 7.06 10.28
CA GLU A 166 10.66 7.17 11.21
C GLU A 166 10.40 6.42 12.53
N THR A 167 9.16 6.42 13.02
CA THR A 167 8.81 5.66 14.23
C THR A 167 9.02 4.16 14.02
N ILE A 168 8.49 3.59 12.92
CA ILE A 168 8.70 2.17 12.58
C ILE A 168 10.18 1.87 12.35
N SER A 169 10.88 2.72 11.59
CA SER A 169 12.30 2.55 11.27
C SER A 169 13.25 2.78 12.46
N SER A 170 12.77 3.30 13.59
CA SER A 170 13.53 3.36 14.84
C SER A 170 13.54 2.03 15.60
N VAL A 171 12.50 1.21 15.38
CA VAL A 171 12.34 -0.13 15.96
C VAL A 171 12.87 -1.20 15.01
N GLU A 172 12.73 -0.99 13.70
CA GLU A 172 13.15 -1.91 12.65
C GLU A 172 14.69 -1.91 12.48
N ALA A 173 15.36 -2.99 12.89
CA ALA A 173 16.80 -3.10 12.66
C ALA A 173 17.14 -3.35 11.17
N THR A 174 16.34 -4.17 10.48
CA THR A 174 16.43 -4.42 9.03
C THR A 174 15.05 -4.63 8.41
N PRO A 175 14.85 -4.43 7.09
CA PRO A 175 13.53 -4.57 6.44
C PRO A 175 12.86 -5.94 6.56
N HIS A 176 13.60 -6.97 6.99
CA HIS A 176 13.12 -8.35 7.14
C HIS A 176 13.22 -8.86 8.58
N TRP A 177 13.69 -8.02 9.50
CA TRP A 177 13.85 -8.30 10.92
C TRP A 177 12.65 -9.04 11.52
N SER A 178 11.44 -8.54 11.26
CA SER A 178 10.23 -9.04 11.91
C SER A 178 9.71 -10.35 11.31
N ARG A 179 10.31 -10.83 10.22
CA ARG A 179 9.88 -12.01 9.47
C ARG A 179 10.68 -13.26 9.81
N TYR A 180 11.95 -13.10 10.13
CA TYR A 180 12.88 -14.21 10.29
C TYR A 180 13.61 -14.10 11.60
N ARG A 181 13.68 -15.20 12.34
CA ARG A 181 14.46 -15.33 13.58
C ARG A 181 15.95 -15.03 13.41
N VAL A 182 16.47 -15.28 12.21
CA VAL A 182 17.88 -15.09 11.84
C VAL A 182 17.96 -14.21 10.61
N ASP A 183 18.85 -13.21 10.63
CA ASP A 183 19.22 -12.49 9.42
C ASP A 183 20.29 -13.26 8.63
N SER A 184 19.85 -14.12 7.72
CA SER A 184 20.74 -14.88 6.83
C SER A 184 21.34 -14.05 5.69
N ARG A 185 20.92 -12.79 5.52
CA ARG A 185 21.46 -11.88 4.50
C ARG A 185 22.63 -11.04 5.02
N SER A 186 22.86 -11.07 6.33
CA SER A 186 24.04 -10.48 6.95
C SER A 186 25.26 -11.40 6.81
N SER A 187 26.46 -10.81 6.71
CA SER A 187 27.73 -11.57 6.62
C SER A 187 28.07 -12.34 7.90
N GLN A 188 27.37 -12.04 9.00
CA GLN A 188 27.42 -12.76 10.27
C GLN A 188 25.99 -13.01 10.73
N PRO A 189 25.48 -14.26 10.69
CA PRO A 189 24.09 -14.57 11.05
C PRO A 189 23.73 -13.97 12.40
N LYS A 190 22.86 -12.96 12.40
CA LYS A 190 22.41 -12.31 13.63
C LYS A 190 21.12 -12.97 14.11
N LEU A 191 21.18 -13.53 15.31
CA LEU A 191 20.00 -13.96 16.05
C LEU A 191 19.37 -12.73 16.70
N TRP A 192 18.08 -12.53 16.44
CA TRP A 192 17.36 -11.37 16.93
C TRP A 192 16.94 -11.50 18.40
N GLU A 193 16.64 -12.72 18.84
CA GLU A 193 16.24 -13.06 20.21
C GLU A 193 17.35 -12.81 21.25
N THR A 194 18.61 -12.64 20.83
CA THR A 194 19.73 -12.39 21.75
C THR A 194 19.87 -10.92 22.12
N THR A 195 19.05 -10.03 21.54
CA THR A 195 19.02 -8.60 21.87
C THR A 195 17.62 -8.25 22.33
N GLU A 196 17.47 -7.81 23.57
CA GLU A 196 16.20 -7.27 24.05
C GLU A 196 15.85 -6.00 23.26
N MET A 197 14.60 -5.92 22.78
CA MET A 197 14.08 -4.70 22.18
C MET A 197 12.67 -4.44 22.65
N VAL A 198 12.35 -3.17 22.71
CA VAL A 198 11.05 -2.68 23.09
C VAL A 198 10.30 -2.27 21.82
N ILE A 199 9.17 -2.93 21.57
CA ILE A 199 8.30 -2.61 20.45
C ILE A 199 7.02 -1.94 21.01
N PRO A 200 6.79 -0.64 20.75
CA PRO A 200 5.62 0.07 21.25
C PRO A 200 4.37 -0.22 20.38
N VAL A 201 3.96 -1.49 20.27
CA VAL A 201 2.91 -1.96 19.32
C VAL A 201 1.59 -1.21 19.45
N ALA A 202 1.15 -0.85 20.66
CA ALA A 202 -0.10 -0.13 20.84
C ALA A 202 -0.03 1.33 20.37
N THR A 203 1.12 1.99 20.58
CA THR A 203 1.36 3.36 20.12
C THR A 203 1.51 3.39 18.60
N LEU A 204 2.26 2.42 18.04
CA LEU A 204 2.41 2.24 16.60
C LEU A 204 1.06 2.00 15.92
N GLN A 205 0.20 1.16 16.50
CA GLN A 205 -1.14 0.92 15.94
C GLN A 205 -1.94 2.21 15.85
N ARG A 206 -2.01 2.98 16.94
CA ARG A 206 -2.75 4.24 16.98
C ARG A 206 -2.25 5.23 15.94
N GLN A 207 -0.93 5.36 15.81
CA GLN A 207 -0.33 6.25 14.82
C GLN A 207 -0.63 5.79 13.39
N LEU A 208 -0.55 4.48 13.14
CA LEU A 208 -0.87 3.89 11.84
C LEU A 208 -2.34 4.09 11.48
N ASP A 209 -3.27 3.92 12.42
CA ASP A 209 -4.70 4.14 12.20
C ASP A 209 -5.03 5.58 11.85
N LEU A 210 -4.40 6.54 12.55
CA LEU A 210 -4.53 7.98 12.26
C LEU A 210 -4.01 8.30 10.86
N VAL A 211 -2.78 7.87 10.55
CA VAL A 211 -2.19 8.08 9.23
C VAL A 211 -3.04 7.44 8.13
N ALA A 212 -3.52 6.21 8.33
CA ALA A 212 -4.39 5.55 7.38
C ALA A 212 -5.70 6.31 7.16
N SER A 213 -6.23 6.99 8.19
CA SER A 213 -7.40 7.86 8.06
C SER A 213 -7.11 9.12 7.25
N ASP A 214 -5.92 9.71 7.40
CA ASP A 214 -5.55 10.96 6.72
C ASP A 214 -5.15 10.73 5.25
N VAL A 215 -4.55 9.58 4.94
CA VAL A 215 -3.92 9.36 3.63
C VAL A 215 -4.70 8.45 2.71
N LEU A 216 -5.50 7.50 3.23
CA LEU A 216 -6.26 6.57 2.40
C LEU A 216 -7.69 7.05 2.20
N ALA A 217 -8.22 6.82 1.00
CA ALA A 217 -9.61 7.08 0.70
C ALA A 217 -10.51 5.99 1.29
N ARG A 218 -11.46 6.37 2.16
CA ARG A 218 -12.51 5.46 2.66
C ARG A 218 -13.86 5.73 2.00
N SER A 219 -14.13 7.00 1.70
CA SER A 219 -15.23 7.46 0.83
C SER A 219 -14.69 8.43 -0.23
N LEU A 220 -15.53 8.76 -1.22
CA LEU A 220 -15.22 9.81 -2.21
C LEU A 220 -15.32 11.23 -1.64
N ASP A 221 -16.11 11.37 -0.57
CA ASP A 221 -16.39 12.67 0.05
C ASP A 221 -15.34 13.04 1.11
N ASP A 222 -14.47 12.10 1.48
CA ASP A 222 -13.45 12.32 2.51
C ASP A 222 -12.30 13.18 1.97
N GLU A 223 -11.84 14.14 2.76
CA GLU A 223 -10.57 14.80 2.50
C GLU A 223 -9.43 13.85 2.86
N SER A 224 -8.83 13.20 1.85
CA SER A 224 -7.65 12.35 2.00
C SER A 224 -6.62 12.64 0.92
N TYR A 225 -5.35 12.39 1.24
CA TYR A 225 -4.27 12.55 0.26
C TYR A 225 -4.49 11.66 -0.98
N GLU A 226 -5.00 10.44 -0.79
CA GLU A 226 -5.35 9.56 -1.90
C GLU A 226 -6.49 10.12 -2.78
N ASN A 227 -7.56 10.67 -2.20
CA ASN A 227 -8.65 11.29 -2.98
C ASN A 227 -8.15 12.47 -3.83
N ALA A 228 -7.19 13.25 -3.30
CA ALA A 228 -6.56 14.34 -4.07
C ALA A 228 -5.80 13.79 -5.29
N LEU A 229 -4.98 12.74 -5.10
CA LEU A 229 -4.28 12.08 -6.21
C LEU A 229 -5.25 11.46 -7.23
N TYR A 230 -6.30 10.78 -6.75
CA TYR A 230 -7.34 10.20 -7.58
C TYR A 230 -8.03 11.26 -8.44
N SER A 231 -8.34 12.43 -7.86
CA SER A 231 -8.98 13.53 -8.59
C SER A 231 -8.13 14.01 -9.77
N THR A 232 -6.81 14.16 -9.56
CA THR A 232 -5.89 14.51 -10.66
C THR A 232 -5.82 13.41 -11.71
N TRP A 233 -5.71 12.15 -11.29
CA TRP A 233 -5.71 11.02 -12.21
C TRP A 233 -6.99 10.95 -13.06
N ALA A 234 -8.16 11.13 -12.44
CA ALA A 234 -9.46 11.05 -13.11
C ALA A 234 -9.61 12.16 -14.16
N GLY A 235 -9.18 13.38 -13.84
CA GLY A 235 -9.16 14.49 -14.80
C GLY A 235 -8.25 14.22 -16.00
N LEU A 236 -7.09 13.59 -15.79
CA LEU A 236 -6.18 13.20 -16.88
C LEU A 236 -6.76 12.10 -17.76
N MET A 237 -7.42 11.10 -17.15
CA MET A 237 -8.06 10.02 -17.90
C MET A 237 -9.18 10.56 -18.79
N ALA A 238 -10.04 11.44 -18.28
CA ALA A 238 -11.08 12.09 -19.07
C ALA A 238 -10.48 12.85 -20.27
N ALA A 239 -9.39 13.60 -20.06
CA ALA A 239 -8.72 14.33 -21.13
C ALA A 239 -8.09 13.41 -22.20
N ILE A 240 -7.65 12.21 -21.83
CA ILE A 240 -7.15 11.18 -22.77
C ILE A 240 -8.29 10.57 -23.58
N GLU A 241 -9.44 10.31 -22.95
CA GLU A 241 -10.61 9.75 -23.62
C GLU A 241 -11.24 10.73 -24.63
N GLU A 242 -11.06 12.03 -24.43
CA GLU A 242 -11.55 13.10 -25.30
C GLU A 242 -10.59 13.45 -26.46
N SER A 243 -9.35 12.95 -26.47
CA SER A 243 -8.31 13.25 -27.47
C SER A 243 -8.20 12.21 -28.59
#